data_AF-A0A7R9MV10-F1
#
_entry.id   AF-A0A7R9MV10-F1
#
_cell.length_a   1.000
_cell.length_b   1.000
_cell.length_c   1.000
_cell.angle_alpha   90.00
_cell.angle_beta   90.00
_cell.angle_gamma   90.00
#
_symmetry.space_group_name_H-M   'P 1'
#
loop_
_entity.id
_entity.type
_entity.pdbx_description
1 polymer ?
#
loop_
_entity_poly.entity_id
_entity_poly.type
_entity_poly.pdbx_seq_one_letter_code
_entity_poly.pdbx_strand_id
1 'polypeptide(L)'
;FRKPVPTDSWSQPLVADKWPNPCHQPPLLVPLMQNKNLSEDCLYLNIWAPTATTMRSGVTGRKASKQRSTTSGRKTSRVSKRQSAGLKPVMFYAHGGGFTVGSSNELRYRGEALATYGDVIVVNFNYRLNTLGFLYTGTDDGPGNVGLWDHALALEWVHKNIKNF
;
A
#
# COMPACT_ATOMS: atom_id res chain seq x y z
N PHE A 1 -7.44 2.88 25.46
CA PHE A 1 -7.64 4.10 24.65
C PHE A 1 -6.39 4.97 24.50
N ARG A 2 -5.19 4.39 24.66
CA ARG A 2 -3.93 5.14 24.58
C ARG A 2 -3.46 5.31 23.13
N LYS A 3 -2.51 6.21 22.92
CA LYS A 3 -1.80 6.36 21.63
C LYS A 3 -1.16 5.03 21.20
N PRO A 4 -1.08 4.74 19.89
CA PRO A 4 -0.38 3.56 19.44
C PRO A 4 1.11 3.68 19.74
N VAL A 5 1.76 2.53 19.88
CA VAL A 5 3.21 2.43 20.01
C VAL A 5 3.77 1.73 18.77
N PRO A 6 4.98 2.09 18.32
CA PRO A 6 5.66 1.33 17.27
C PRO A 6 5.76 -0.16 17.64
N THR A 7 5.68 -1.03 16.63
CA THR A 7 5.82 -2.47 16.86
C THR A 7 7.24 -2.80 17.29
N ASP A 8 7.39 -3.87 18.07
CA ASP A 8 8.68 -4.46 18.31
C ASP A 8 9.28 -5.01 17.02
N SER A 9 10.60 -5.10 16.98
CA SER A 9 11.30 -5.73 15.85
C SER A 9 11.17 -7.25 15.94
N TRP A 10 11.04 -7.90 14.80
CA TRP A 10 10.98 -9.36 14.67
C TRP A 10 12.21 -9.88 13.91
N SER A 11 12.58 -11.14 14.15
CA SER A 11 13.80 -11.74 13.57
C SER A 11 13.56 -12.52 12.28
N GLN A 12 12.38 -13.10 12.12
CA GLN A 12 12.03 -13.94 10.95
C GLN A 12 11.12 -13.19 9.98
N PRO A 13 11.22 -13.43 8.66
CA PRO A 13 10.30 -12.82 7.70
C PRO A 13 8.84 -13.07 8.07
N LEU A 14 8.05 -11.99 8.16
CA LEU A 14 6.61 -12.08 8.40
C LEU A 14 5.89 -12.33 7.06
N VAL A 15 5.00 -13.30 7.03
CA VAL A 15 4.19 -13.60 5.84
C VAL A 15 3.02 -12.62 5.78
N ALA A 16 3.00 -11.77 4.74
CA ALA A 16 2.01 -10.72 4.52
C ALA A 16 1.10 -11.04 3.30
N ASP A 17 0.50 -12.23 3.28
CA ASP A 17 -0.33 -12.74 2.18
C ASP A 17 -1.82 -12.87 2.53
N LYS A 18 -2.22 -12.41 3.72
CA LYS A 18 -3.60 -12.45 4.24
C LYS A 18 -4.09 -11.06 4.55
N TRP A 19 -5.41 -10.87 4.39
CA TRP A 19 -6.05 -9.62 4.78
C TRP A 19 -6.07 -9.45 6.30
N PRO A 20 -5.69 -8.27 6.82
CA PRO A 20 -5.71 -8.01 8.24
C PRO A 20 -7.14 -8.00 8.78
N ASN A 21 -7.25 -8.22 10.10
CA ASN A 21 -8.52 -8.08 10.80
C ASN A 21 -8.99 -6.62 10.74
N PRO A 22 -10.26 -6.35 10.40
CA PRO A 22 -10.84 -5.02 10.55
C PRO A 22 -10.91 -4.63 12.04
N CYS A 23 -10.76 -3.34 12.32
CA CYS A 23 -10.95 -2.83 13.68
C CYS A 23 -12.40 -2.99 14.14
N HIS A 24 -12.58 -3.18 15.45
CA HIS A 24 -13.91 -3.34 16.06
C HIS A 24 -14.87 -2.19 15.71
N GLN A 25 -16.06 -2.54 15.22
CA GLN A 25 -17.07 -1.60 14.73
C GLN A 25 -18.44 -2.30 14.61
N PRO A 26 -19.56 -1.57 14.51
CA PRO A 26 -20.85 -2.15 14.16
C PRO A 26 -20.76 -2.92 12.83
N PRO A 27 -21.36 -4.13 12.71
CA PRO A 27 -21.15 -5.01 11.56
C PRO A 27 -21.88 -4.59 10.27
N LEU A 28 -22.12 -3.28 10.09
CA LEU A 28 -22.84 -2.72 8.95
C LEU A 28 -22.09 -2.91 7.62
N LEU A 29 -20.76 -2.75 7.64
CA LEU A 29 -19.91 -2.86 6.44
C LEU A 29 -19.15 -4.19 6.35
N VAL A 30 -19.24 -5.05 7.37
CA VAL A 30 -18.55 -6.35 7.43
C VAL A 30 -18.82 -7.25 6.22
N PRO A 31 -20.03 -7.29 5.63
CA PRO A 31 -20.26 -8.04 4.39
C PRO A 31 -19.40 -7.61 3.19
N LEU A 32 -18.85 -6.39 3.20
CA LEU A 32 -18.01 -5.83 2.13
C LEU A 32 -16.50 -6.05 2.37
N MET A 33 -16.12 -6.72 3.47
CA MET A 33 -14.73 -6.93 3.89
C MET A 33 -14.21 -8.31 3.49
N GLN A 34 -12.92 -8.39 3.17
CA GLN A 34 -12.26 -9.64 2.81
C GLN A 34 -12.00 -10.55 4.00
N ASN A 35 -11.56 -9.97 5.12
CA ASN A 35 -11.53 -10.64 6.42
C ASN A 35 -12.61 -10.01 7.31
N LYS A 36 -13.46 -10.85 7.89
CA LYS A 36 -14.65 -10.47 8.67
C LYS A 36 -14.43 -10.60 10.17
N ASN A 37 -13.24 -11.02 10.60
CA ASN A 37 -12.91 -11.22 12.00
C ASN A 37 -12.55 -9.89 12.67
N LEU A 38 -13.54 -9.23 13.28
CA LEU A 38 -13.34 -7.98 14.01
C LEU A 38 -12.40 -8.19 15.19
N SER A 39 -11.40 -7.32 15.34
CA SER A 39 -10.39 -7.42 16.41
C SER A 39 -9.93 -6.04 16.88
N GLU A 40 -9.42 -5.95 18.10
CA GLU A 40 -8.61 -4.80 18.56
C GLU A 40 -7.17 -4.88 18.03
N ASP A 41 -6.67 -6.11 17.79
CA ASP A 41 -5.47 -6.35 17.00
C ASP A 41 -5.80 -6.19 15.51
N CYS A 42 -5.80 -4.92 15.08
CA CYS A 42 -6.21 -4.51 13.75
C CYS A 42 -5.27 -3.50 13.08
N LEU A 43 -4.22 -3.01 13.74
CA LEU A 43 -3.32 -1.98 13.21
C LEU A 43 -2.31 -2.56 12.21
N TYR A 44 -2.75 -2.73 10.97
CA TYR A 44 -1.95 -3.27 9.86
C TYR A 44 -1.98 -2.32 8.64
N LEU A 45 -0.93 -2.44 7.81
CA LEU A 45 -0.78 -1.78 6.52
C LEU A 45 -0.85 -2.82 5.39
N ASN A 46 -1.44 -2.45 4.26
CA ASN A 46 -1.33 -3.21 3.02
C ASN A 46 -0.60 -2.37 1.97
N ILE A 47 0.27 -3.01 1.19
CA ILE A 47 1.12 -2.34 0.20
C ILE A 47 1.01 -3.09 -1.13
N TRP A 48 0.67 -2.35 -2.18
CA TRP A 48 0.73 -2.83 -3.56
C TRP A 48 1.83 -2.06 -4.30
N ALA A 49 2.88 -2.78 -4.66
CA ALA A 49 3.96 -2.25 -5.48
C ALA A 49 3.81 -2.78 -6.91
N PRO A 50 3.90 -1.92 -7.95
CA PRO A 50 3.88 -2.38 -9.32
C PRO A 50 5.14 -3.19 -9.60
N THR A 51 4.98 -4.40 -10.13
CA THR A 51 6.12 -5.14 -10.66
C THR A 51 6.71 -4.34 -11.81
N ALA A 52 8.04 -4.22 -11.86
CA ALA A 52 8.71 -3.68 -13.04
C ALA A 52 8.22 -4.48 -14.25
N THR A 53 7.43 -3.85 -15.11
CA THR A 53 7.09 -4.40 -16.41
C THR A 53 8.41 -4.62 -17.11
N THR A 54 8.89 -5.86 -17.10
CA THR A 54 9.90 -6.26 -18.07
C THR A 54 9.19 -6.05 -19.38
N MET A 55 9.45 -4.93 -20.05
CA MET A 55 9.08 -4.77 -21.44
C MET A 55 9.65 -6.01 -22.11
N ARG A 56 8.81 -7.00 -22.39
CA ARG A 56 9.17 -8.11 -23.26
C ARG A 56 9.42 -7.45 -24.60
N SER A 57 10.68 -7.13 -24.84
CA SER A 57 11.20 -6.80 -26.14
C SER A 57 10.76 -7.90 -27.10
N GLY A 58 9.87 -7.57 -28.03
CA GLY A 58 9.65 -8.35 -29.24
C GLY A 58 8.82 -9.62 -29.08
N VAL A 59 7.50 -9.49 -29.22
CA VAL A 59 6.75 -10.44 -30.06
C VAL A 59 6.59 -9.78 -31.42
N THR A 60 7.67 -9.77 -32.22
CA THR A 60 7.61 -9.43 -33.64
C THR A 60 7.11 -10.63 -34.42
N GLY A 61 5.79 -10.76 -34.54
CA GLY A 61 5.13 -11.68 -35.44
C GLY A 61 4.52 -10.95 -36.63
N ARG A 62 5.35 -10.47 -37.56
CA ARG A 62 4.96 -10.24 -38.97
C ARG A 62 6.21 -9.98 -39.80
N LYS A 63 6.59 -10.97 -40.61
CA LYS A 63 7.62 -10.83 -41.65
C LYS A 63 7.09 -9.86 -42.70
N ALA A 64 7.80 -8.75 -42.92
CA ALA A 64 7.73 -7.97 -44.15
C ALA A 64 9.15 -7.83 -44.70
N SER A 65 9.31 -8.28 -45.93
CA SER A 65 10.53 -8.19 -46.72
C SER A 65 10.84 -6.75 -47.10
N LYS A 66 12.11 -6.34 -47.05
CA LYS A 66 12.82 -5.68 -48.18
C LYS A 66 14.25 -5.25 -47.82
N GLN A 67 15.14 -5.67 -48.71
CA GLN A 67 16.30 -4.97 -49.29
C GLN A 67 17.37 -4.28 -48.42
N ARG A 68 18.58 -4.79 -48.63
CA ARG A 68 19.92 -4.22 -48.46
C ARG A 68 20.03 -2.76 -48.93
N SER A 69 20.65 -1.93 -48.11
CA SER A 69 21.32 -0.69 -48.53
C SER A 69 22.48 -0.40 -47.58
N THR A 70 23.67 -0.27 -48.14
CA THR A 70 24.94 0.01 -47.48
C THR A 70 25.09 1.50 -47.27
N THR A 71 25.35 1.95 -46.04
CA THR A 71 26.05 3.23 -45.83
C THR A 71 26.76 3.27 -44.47
N SER A 72 28.03 3.65 -44.54
CA SER A 72 28.97 3.89 -43.47
C SER A 72 28.59 5.15 -42.68
N GLY A 73 28.64 5.10 -41.34
CA GLY A 73 28.53 6.30 -40.51
C GLY A 73 28.30 6.06 -39.02
N ARG A 74 29.34 6.31 -38.22
CA ARG A 74 29.30 6.71 -36.80
C ARG A 74 28.70 5.70 -35.80
N LYS A 75 29.55 4.83 -35.24
CA LYS A 75 29.27 4.11 -33.99
C LYS A 75 29.15 5.13 -32.85
N THR A 76 27.93 5.57 -32.56
CA THR A 76 27.62 6.12 -31.24
C THR A 76 27.51 4.93 -30.30
N SER A 77 28.42 4.83 -29.34
CA SER A 77 28.32 3.91 -28.23
C SER A 77 27.09 4.30 -27.40
N ARG A 78 25.93 3.71 -27.72
CA ARG A 78 24.79 3.71 -26.80
C ARG A 78 25.20 2.86 -25.60
N VAL A 79 25.75 3.54 -24.59
CA VAL A 79 25.77 3.03 -23.22
C VAL A 79 24.32 2.72 -22.89
N SER A 80 23.98 1.43 -22.81
CA SER A 80 22.68 1.01 -22.30
C SER A 80 22.64 1.38 -20.82
N LYS A 81 22.09 2.55 -20.52
CA LYS A 81 21.68 2.88 -19.15
C LYS A 81 20.69 1.80 -18.75
N ARG A 82 21.13 0.84 -17.94
CA ARG A 82 20.25 0.04 -17.09
C ARG A 82 19.45 1.05 -16.29
N GLN A 83 18.18 1.25 -16.66
CA GLN A 83 17.26 2.08 -15.90
C GLN A 83 17.14 1.41 -14.54
N SER A 84 17.79 1.99 -13.51
CA SER A 84 17.41 1.70 -12.14
C SER A 84 15.90 1.94 -12.05
N ALA A 85 15.14 0.99 -11.53
CA ALA A 85 13.75 1.24 -11.19
C ALA A 85 13.74 2.46 -10.26
N GLY A 86 13.35 3.62 -10.79
CA GLY A 86 13.33 4.87 -10.03
C GLY A 86 12.30 4.78 -8.92
N LEU A 87 12.44 5.63 -7.90
CA LEU A 87 11.44 5.78 -6.85
C LEU A 87 10.06 6.04 -7.48
N LYS A 88 9.05 5.36 -6.98
CA LYS A 88 7.66 5.51 -7.42
C LYS A 88 6.91 6.48 -6.50
N PRO A 89 5.94 7.25 -7.02
CA PRO A 89 5.04 8.00 -6.16
C PRO A 89 4.22 7.04 -5.28
N VAL A 90 3.88 7.49 -4.07
CA VAL A 90 3.14 6.71 -3.08
C VAL A 90 1.76 7.32 -2.88
N MET A 91 0.71 6.54 -3.15
CA MET A 91 -0.67 6.87 -2.83
C MET A 91 -1.02 6.27 -1.47
N PHE A 92 -1.18 7.12 -0.45
CA PHE A 92 -1.56 6.71 0.90
C PHE A 92 -3.06 6.95 1.14
N TYR A 93 -3.81 5.88 1.43
CA TYR A 93 -5.27 5.91 1.53
C TYR A 93 -5.75 5.53 2.93
N ALA A 94 -6.52 6.44 3.55
CA ALA A 94 -7.31 6.16 4.75
C ALA A 94 -8.77 5.96 4.35
N HIS A 95 -9.37 4.85 4.77
CA HIS A 95 -10.79 4.60 4.49
C HIS A 95 -11.69 5.61 5.20
N GLY A 96 -12.86 5.88 4.61
CA GLY A 96 -13.89 6.72 5.22
C GLY A 96 -14.72 5.97 6.26
N GLY A 97 -15.96 6.43 6.47
CA GLY A 97 -16.93 5.82 7.40
C GLY A 97 -17.17 6.62 8.68
N GLY A 98 -16.94 7.94 8.63
CA GLY A 98 -17.31 8.87 9.70
C GLY A 98 -16.64 8.58 11.04
N PHE A 99 -15.43 7.98 11.02
CA PHE A 99 -14.70 7.50 12.20
C PHE A 99 -15.40 6.40 13.01
N THR A 100 -16.50 5.82 12.52
CA THR A 100 -17.28 4.81 13.26
C THR A 100 -17.26 3.43 12.60
N VAL A 101 -17.07 3.38 11.28
CA VAL A 101 -17.02 2.16 10.48
C VAL A 101 -15.95 2.28 9.39
N GLY A 102 -15.67 1.18 8.71
CA GLY A 102 -14.77 1.08 7.56
C GLY A 102 -13.57 0.16 7.82
N SER A 103 -12.88 -0.24 6.75
CA SER A 103 -11.66 -1.04 6.85
C SER A 103 -10.78 -0.91 5.61
N SER A 104 -9.47 -1.06 5.78
CA SER A 104 -8.52 -1.15 4.66
C SER A 104 -8.71 -2.38 3.78
N ASN A 105 -9.37 -3.42 4.33
CA ASN A 105 -9.62 -4.68 3.65
C ASN A 105 -11.00 -4.74 2.95
N GLU A 106 -11.70 -3.62 2.77
CA GLU A 106 -12.93 -3.60 1.98
C GLU A 106 -12.64 -3.89 0.50
N LEU A 107 -13.55 -4.63 -0.14
CA LEU A 107 -13.46 -5.05 -1.55
C LEU A 107 -13.12 -3.91 -2.53
N ARG A 108 -13.66 -2.72 -2.26
CA ARG A 108 -13.51 -1.52 -3.11
C ARG A 108 -12.17 -0.80 -2.97
N TYR A 109 -11.34 -1.15 -1.97
CA TYR A 109 -10.08 -0.47 -1.67
C TYR A 109 -8.84 -1.28 -2.06
N ARG A 110 -9.04 -2.33 -2.85
CA ARG A 110 -8.00 -3.13 -3.49
C ARG A 110 -7.08 -2.27 -4.37
N GLY A 111 -5.80 -2.23 -4.04
CA GLY A 111 -4.80 -1.36 -4.69
C GLY A 111 -4.22 -1.91 -5.99
N GLU A 112 -4.50 -3.16 -6.37
CA GLU A 112 -3.84 -3.87 -7.48
C GLU A 112 -3.96 -3.14 -8.82
N ALA A 113 -5.18 -2.69 -9.15
CA ALA A 113 -5.43 -2.00 -10.41
C ALA A 113 -4.73 -0.64 -10.46
N LEU A 114 -4.82 0.14 -9.37
CA LEU A 114 -4.15 1.45 -9.28
C LEU A 114 -2.64 1.31 -9.35
N ALA A 115 -2.06 0.35 -8.62
CA ALA A 115 -0.62 0.12 -8.65
C ALA A 115 -0.15 -0.28 -10.06
N THR A 116 -0.82 -1.25 -10.67
CA THR A 116 -0.43 -1.81 -11.98
C THR A 116 -0.58 -0.81 -13.12
N TYR A 117 -1.74 -0.14 -13.23
CA TYR A 117 -2.03 0.76 -14.35
C TYR A 117 -1.48 2.18 -14.13
N GLY A 118 -1.35 2.60 -12.88
CA GLY A 118 -0.86 3.94 -12.52
C GLY A 118 0.66 4.03 -12.35
N ASP A 119 1.37 2.89 -12.28
CA ASP A 119 2.80 2.85 -11.95
C ASP A 119 3.13 3.59 -10.64
N VAL A 120 2.29 3.36 -9.63
CA VAL A 120 2.35 3.99 -8.29
C VAL A 120 2.37 2.92 -7.21
N ILE A 121 2.99 3.20 -6.06
CA ILE A 121 2.83 2.34 -4.88
C ILE A 121 1.54 2.75 -4.18
N VAL A 122 0.64 1.80 -3.92
CA VAL A 122 -0.58 2.05 -3.16
C VAL A 122 -0.40 1.51 -1.75
N VAL A 123 -0.69 2.34 -0.75
CA VAL A 123 -0.69 1.95 0.65
C VAL A 123 -2.06 2.27 1.22
N ASN A 124 -2.66 1.31 1.90
CA ASN A 124 -3.81 1.57 2.77
C ASN A 124 -3.58 0.90 4.14
N PHE A 125 -4.37 1.28 5.15
CA PHE A 125 -4.13 0.87 6.52
C PHE A 125 -5.42 0.95 7.34
N ASN A 126 -5.43 0.21 8.44
CA ASN A 126 -6.47 0.29 9.45
C ASN A 126 -6.12 1.32 10.52
N TYR A 127 -7.14 1.98 11.05
CA TYR A 127 -7.04 2.83 12.23
C TYR A 127 -8.21 2.55 13.17
N ARG A 128 -8.02 2.78 14.47
CA ARG A 128 -9.08 2.52 15.45
C ARG A 128 -10.27 3.44 15.24
N LEU A 129 -11.46 2.87 15.41
CA LEU A 129 -12.75 3.52 15.15
C LEU A 129 -13.55 3.69 16.44
N ASN A 130 -14.59 4.51 16.37
CA ASN A 130 -15.59 4.71 17.41
C ASN A 130 -14.94 5.06 18.76
N THR A 131 -15.52 4.63 19.88
CA THR A 131 -14.95 4.81 21.23
C THR A 131 -13.50 4.34 21.33
N LEU A 132 -13.11 3.25 20.66
CA LEU A 132 -11.73 2.72 20.74
C LEU A 132 -10.69 3.69 20.14
N GLY A 133 -11.07 4.43 19.09
CA GLY A 133 -10.22 5.41 18.42
C GLY A 133 -10.37 6.84 18.95
N PHE A 134 -11.53 7.19 19.50
CA PHE A 134 -11.91 8.60 19.71
C PHE A 134 -12.49 8.89 21.09
N LEU A 135 -12.43 7.95 22.04
CA LEU A 135 -12.77 8.26 23.44
C LEU A 135 -11.88 9.37 24.00
N TYR A 136 -12.53 10.39 24.55
CA TYR A 136 -11.89 11.48 25.27
C TYR A 136 -12.41 11.53 26.70
N THR A 137 -11.52 11.41 27.68
CA THR A 137 -11.83 11.48 29.12
C THR A 137 -11.13 12.64 29.83
N GLY A 138 -10.33 13.43 29.11
CA GLY A 138 -9.50 14.48 29.72
C GLY A 138 -8.34 13.95 30.57
N THR A 139 -7.99 12.66 30.43
CA THR A 139 -6.90 12.00 31.14
C THR A 139 -5.88 11.41 30.16
N ASP A 140 -4.67 11.11 30.64
CA ASP A 140 -3.61 10.51 29.81
C ASP A 140 -3.99 9.12 29.24
N ASP A 141 -4.88 8.40 29.92
CA ASP A 141 -5.37 7.08 29.48
C ASP A 141 -6.43 7.15 28.36
N GLY A 142 -7.05 8.32 28.18
CA GLY A 142 -8.05 8.59 27.15
C GLY A 142 -7.89 10.02 26.60
N PRO A 143 -6.78 10.32 25.92
CA PRO A 143 -6.48 11.67 25.46
C PRO A 143 -7.31 12.11 24.24
N GLY A 144 -8.19 11.24 23.71
CA GLY A 144 -8.90 11.48 22.46
C GLY A 144 -8.03 11.26 21.22
N ASN A 145 -8.68 11.15 20.07
CA ASN A 145 -8.03 11.13 18.74
C ASN A 145 -6.94 10.07 18.55
N VAL A 146 -6.94 8.98 19.30
CA VAL A 146 -5.92 7.93 19.14
C VAL A 146 -6.01 7.21 17.82
N GLY A 147 -7.19 7.20 17.18
CA GLY A 147 -7.35 6.82 15.77
C GLY A 147 -6.57 7.73 14.81
N LEU A 148 -6.43 9.04 15.09
CA LEU A 148 -5.57 9.93 14.30
C LEU A 148 -4.08 9.72 14.61
N TRP A 149 -3.74 9.34 15.84
CA TRP A 149 -2.38 8.91 16.16
C TRP A 149 -2.00 7.61 15.41
N ASP A 150 -2.96 6.72 15.14
CA ASP A 150 -2.74 5.54 14.27
C ASP A 150 -2.36 5.96 12.85
N HIS A 151 -2.99 7.02 12.31
CA HIS A 151 -2.63 7.59 11.00
C HIS A 151 -1.20 8.13 11.02
N ALA A 152 -0.83 8.88 12.07
CA ALA A 152 0.51 9.46 12.19
C ALA A 152 1.58 8.36 12.23
N LEU A 153 1.36 7.32 13.03
CA LEU A 153 2.29 6.19 13.12
C LEU A 153 2.39 5.42 11.79
N ALA A 154 1.28 5.20 11.10
CA ALA A 154 1.27 4.58 9.78
C ALA A 154 2.07 5.41 8.75
N LEU A 155 1.89 6.74 8.73
CA LEU A 155 2.65 7.64 7.86
C LEU A 155 4.15 7.64 8.20
N GLU A 156 4.52 7.65 9.48
CA GLU A 156 5.92 7.54 9.89
C GLU A 156 6.54 6.22 9.42
N TRP A 157 5.81 5.11 9.58
CA TRP A 157 6.26 3.81 9.11
C TRP A 157 6.45 3.82 7.59
N VAL A 158 5.49 4.34 6.82
CA VAL A 158 5.58 4.42 5.36
C VAL A 158 6.76 5.28 4.95
N HIS A 159 6.89 6.49 5.52
CA HIS A 159 8.02 7.38 5.21
C HIS A 159 9.38 6.72 5.45
N LYS A 160 9.52 5.94 6.53
CA LYS A 160 10.76 5.25 6.87
C LYS A 160 11.07 4.05 5.96
N ASN A 161 10.05 3.31 5.51
CA ASN A 161 10.22 1.98 4.91
C ASN A 161 9.88 1.89 3.42
N ILE A 162 9.07 2.80 2.87
CA ILE A 162 8.47 2.64 1.53
C ILE A 162 9.49 2.64 0.39
N LYS A 163 10.69 3.18 0.61
CA LYS A 163 11.82 3.11 -0.35
C LYS A 163 12.26 1.68 -0.70
N ASN A 164 11.87 0.69 0.09
CA ASN A 164 12.20 -0.72 -0.11
C ASN A 164 11.16 -1.47 -0.96
N PHE A 165 10.14 -0.77 -1.46
CA PHE A 165 9.02 -1.32 -2.23
C PHE A 165 9.02 -0.79 -3.67
#